data_AF-A0A959KB23-F1
#
_entry.id   AF-A0A959KB23-F1
#
_cell.length_a   1.000
_cell.length_b   1.000
_cell.length_c   1.000
_cell.angle_alpha   90.00
_cell.angle_beta   90.00
_cell.angle_gamma   90.00
#
_symmetry.space_group_name_H-M   'P 1'
#
loop_
_entity.id
_entity.type
_entity.pdbx_description
1 polymer ?
#
loop_
_entity_poly.entity_id
_entity_poly.type
_entity_poly.pdbx_seq_one_letter_code
_entity_poly.pdbx_strand_id
1 'polypeptide(L)'
;MFTDIAGYTALMQQSEGTAIVIRNQHRAIFQPLTTKYHGRIIQYYGDGTLSIFESTSEAVRCAYQLQEQFRKADIPVRIGIHTGDIVITEDDIIGDSVNLASRIESLGVPGAVLFSGKVMEEIKNQDDLEFGLLGSFHFKNDGRSREVYALRMPGVVFPNKKDLHGKLETPAPNWRNRIILAAGSLVVILGLLFGYFKWQRGSGLEQLALLPFLTVQNSQEHQALVDGVHDDMLSYLQQSGLEIKGRVSVLRYREAQNSYASIAKELGVDGILTGSIFRLDDTLGLVITLIDGSNGEETWSRSYVTDFQYISRLYGQITKEIFKAAR
;
A
#
# COMPACT_ATOMS: atom_id res chain seq x y z
N MET A 1 -28.78 -10.19 28.12
CA MET A 1 -29.49 -10.61 26.90
C MET A 1 -29.64 -9.40 25.98
N PHE A 2 -29.25 -9.56 24.73
CA PHE A 2 -29.48 -8.58 23.67
C PHE A 2 -30.54 -9.09 22.70
N THR A 3 -31.36 -8.18 22.18
CA THR A 3 -32.27 -8.47 21.06
C THR A 3 -32.17 -7.40 19.99
N ASP A 4 -32.50 -7.75 18.75
CA ASP A 4 -32.56 -6.82 17.61
C ASP A 4 -33.60 -7.27 16.59
N ILE A 5 -34.29 -6.32 15.94
CA ILE A 5 -35.25 -6.60 14.86
C ILE A 5 -34.50 -6.63 13.53
N ALA A 6 -34.35 -7.81 12.94
CA ALA A 6 -33.62 -7.96 11.69
C ALA A 6 -34.25 -7.16 10.54
N GLY A 7 -33.41 -6.42 9.81
CA GLY A 7 -33.84 -5.62 8.66
C GLY A 7 -34.55 -4.31 9.02
N TYR A 8 -34.62 -3.94 10.30
CA TYR A 8 -35.34 -2.73 10.74
C TYR A 8 -34.80 -1.45 10.09
N THR A 9 -33.48 -1.29 9.95
CA THR A 9 -32.90 -0.11 9.26
C THR A 9 -33.37 0.01 7.82
N ALA A 10 -33.48 -1.12 7.10
CA ALA A 10 -34.00 -1.13 5.74
C ALA A 10 -35.50 -0.80 5.71
N LEU A 11 -36.27 -1.34 6.67
CA LEU A 11 -37.69 -1.03 6.83
C LEU A 11 -37.92 0.45 7.14
N MET A 12 -37.13 1.06 8.02
CA MET A 12 -37.20 2.50 8.35
C MET A 12 -36.99 3.38 7.11
N GLN A 13 -36.06 3.00 6.22
CA GLN A 13 -35.80 3.72 4.97
C GLN A 13 -36.95 3.60 3.97
N GLN A 14 -37.65 2.46 3.97
CA GLN A 14 -38.79 2.20 3.07
C GLN A 14 -40.10 2.80 3.59
N SER A 15 -40.39 2.66 4.89
CA SER A 15 -41.62 3.12 5.55
C SER A 15 -41.39 3.35 7.04
N GLU A 16 -41.26 4.62 7.43
CA GLU A 16 -41.12 5.03 8.83
C GLU A 16 -42.34 4.62 9.69
N GLY A 17 -43.55 4.78 9.16
CA GLY A 17 -44.79 4.44 9.88
C GLY A 17 -44.89 2.97 10.25
N THR A 18 -44.58 2.07 9.30
CA THR A 18 -44.58 0.62 9.53
C THR A 18 -43.52 0.22 10.55
N ALA A 19 -42.32 0.80 10.45
CA ALA A 19 -41.25 0.52 11.38
C ALA A 19 -41.58 0.94 12.83
N ILE A 20 -42.22 2.10 13.02
CA ILE A 20 -42.70 2.55 14.34
C ILE A 20 -43.72 1.56 14.92
N VAL A 21 -44.67 1.07 14.11
CA VAL A 21 -45.68 0.09 14.55
C VAL A 21 -45.01 -1.21 15.02
N ILE A 22 -44.08 -1.75 14.22
CA ILE A 22 -43.35 -2.98 14.56
C ILE A 22 -42.53 -2.78 15.84
N ARG A 23 -41.84 -1.65 15.99
CA ARG A 23 -41.08 -1.34 17.23
C ARG A 23 -41.99 -1.28 18.46
N ASN A 24 -43.16 -0.67 18.33
CA ASN A 24 -44.10 -0.56 19.45
C ASN A 24 -44.69 -1.91 19.83
N GLN A 25 -45.05 -2.75 18.86
CA GLN A 25 -45.48 -4.13 19.09
C GLN A 25 -44.37 -4.97 19.72
N HIS A 26 -43.13 -4.82 19.24
CA HIS A 26 -41.97 -5.46 19.83
C HIS A 26 -41.88 -5.13 21.33
N ARG A 27 -41.94 -3.85 21.70
CA ARG A 27 -41.87 -3.42 23.11
C ARG A 27 -43.04 -3.92 23.95
N ALA A 28 -44.25 -3.92 23.39
CA ALA A 28 -45.46 -4.41 24.06
C ALA A 28 -45.39 -5.90 24.41
N ILE A 29 -44.70 -6.70 23.60
CA ILE A 29 -44.42 -8.12 23.88
C ILE A 29 -43.22 -8.25 24.82
N PHE A 30 -42.15 -7.50 24.56
CA PHE A 30 -40.86 -7.63 25.23
C PHE A 30 -40.91 -7.30 26.72
N GLN A 31 -41.55 -6.18 27.07
CA GLN A 31 -41.58 -5.68 28.44
C GLN A 31 -42.25 -6.63 29.45
N PRO A 32 -43.51 -7.08 29.24
CA PRO A 32 -44.17 -7.94 30.22
C PRO A 32 -43.49 -9.31 30.38
N LEU A 33 -42.95 -9.88 29.29
CA LEU A 33 -42.23 -11.15 29.37
C LEU A 33 -40.90 -11.02 30.10
N THR A 34 -40.15 -9.96 29.84
CA THR A 34 -38.90 -9.71 30.57
C THR A 34 -39.17 -9.58 32.07
N THR A 35 -40.19 -8.82 32.47
CA THR A 35 -40.58 -8.70 33.89
C THR A 35 -41.09 -10.02 34.47
N LYS A 36 -41.87 -10.80 33.72
CA LYS A 36 -42.38 -12.12 34.16
C LYS A 36 -41.25 -13.10 34.52
N TYR A 37 -40.13 -13.03 33.81
CA TYR A 37 -38.94 -13.85 34.04
C TYR A 37 -37.87 -13.12 34.87
N HIS A 38 -38.28 -12.17 35.71
CA HIS A 38 -37.40 -11.43 36.63
C HIS A 38 -36.21 -10.72 35.96
N GLY A 39 -36.34 -10.41 34.68
CA GLY A 39 -35.38 -9.61 33.94
C GLY A 39 -35.58 -8.11 34.19
N ARG A 40 -34.47 -7.37 34.18
CA ARG A 40 -34.47 -5.91 34.20
C ARG A 40 -34.04 -5.37 32.84
N ILE A 41 -34.88 -4.54 32.24
CA ILE A 41 -34.56 -3.83 31.00
C ILE A 41 -33.66 -2.66 31.37
N ILE A 42 -32.51 -2.58 30.72
CA ILE A 42 -31.50 -1.55 30.96
C ILE A 42 -31.67 -0.44 29.94
N GLN A 43 -31.75 -0.81 28.66
CA GLN A 43 -31.82 0.18 27.60
C GLN A 43 -32.51 -0.34 26.34
N TYR A 44 -33.15 0.59 25.64
CA TYR A 44 -33.62 0.44 24.28
C TYR A 44 -32.70 1.21 23.32
N TYR A 45 -32.22 0.57 22.26
CA TYR A 45 -31.37 1.17 21.24
C TYR A 45 -32.04 1.07 19.89
N GLY A 46 -32.92 2.03 19.56
CA GLY A 46 -33.71 1.98 18.33
C GLY A 46 -34.62 0.73 18.30
N ASP A 47 -34.20 -0.26 17.52
CA ASP A 47 -34.79 -1.58 17.27
C ASP A 47 -34.24 -2.71 18.14
N GLY A 48 -33.18 -2.46 18.89
CA GLY A 48 -32.59 -3.42 19.82
C GLY A 48 -32.88 -3.15 21.29
N THR A 49 -32.61 -4.15 22.12
CA THR A 49 -32.75 -4.05 23.59
C THR A 49 -31.58 -4.68 24.32
N LEU A 50 -31.31 -4.17 25.52
CA LEU A 50 -30.45 -4.79 26.51
C LEU A 50 -31.23 -5.04 27.80
N SER A 51 -31.21 -6.28 28.25
CA SER A 51 -31.78 -6.72 29.52
C SER A 51 -30.80 -7.60 30.29
N ILE A 52 -30.88 -7.56 31.61
CA ILE A 52 -30.10 -8.40 32.52
C ILE A 52 -31.03 -9.30 33.33
N PHE A 53 -30.52 -10.45 33.75
CA PHE A 53 -31.22 -11.45 34.54
C PHE A 53 -30.27 -11.95 35.62
N GLU A 54 -30.78 -12.21 36.82
CA GLU A 54 -30.00 -12.84 37.89
C GLU A 54 -29.83 -14.35 37.65
N SER A 55 -30.75 -14.97 36.89
CA SER A 55 -30.71 -16.39 36.53
C SER A 55 -30.55 -16.58 35.02
N THR A 56 -29.51 -17.31 34.64
CA THR A 56 -29.26 -17.67 33.24
C THR A 56 -30.37 -18.55 32.65
N SER A 57 -30.93 -19.46 33.45
CA SER A 57 -32.05 -20.30 33.01
C SER A 57 -33.32 -19.47 32.75
N GLU A 58 -33.59 -18.44 33.55
CA GLU A 58 -34.71 -17.53 33.32
C GLU A 58 -34.50 -16.67 32.07
N ALA A 59 -33.28 -16.20 31.83
CA ALA A 59 -32.96 -15.47 30.60
C ALA A 59 -33.26 -16.30 29.34
N VAL A 60 -32.89 -17.59 29.35
CA VAL A 60 -33.12 -18.50 28.22
C VAL A 60 -34.61 -18.82 28.06
N ARG A 61 -35.34 -19.06 29.15
CA ARG A 61 -36.81 -19.27 29.11
C ARG A 61 -37.55 -18.02 28.63
N CYS A 62 -37.11 -16.84 29.06
CA CYS A 62 -37.63 -15.57 28.57
C CYS A 62 -37.42 -15.44 27.06
N ALA A 63 -36.20 -15.69 26.58
CA ALA A 63 -35.88 -15.66 25.15
C ALA A 63 -36.73 -16.64 24.32
N TYR A 64 -36.95 -17.85 24.82
CA TYR A 64 -37.84 -18.82 24.20
C TYR A 64 -39.27 -18.29 24.05
N GLN A 65 -39.86 -17.78 25.15
CA GLN A 65 -41.21 -17.22 25.14
C GLN A 65 -41.32 -15.97 24.26
N LEU A 66 -40.28 -15.13 24.24
CA LEU A 66 -40.20 -13.98 23.37
C LEU A 66 -40.26 -14.39 21.90
N GLN A 67 -39.44 -15.36 21.48
CA GLN A 67 -39.48 -15.83 20.08
C GLN A 67 -40.83 -16.44 19.71
N GLU A 68 -41.46 -17.17 20.61
CA GLU A 68 -42.82 -17.70 20.43
C GLU A 68 -43.85 -16.59 20.16
N GLN A 69 -43.80 -15.48 20.91
CA GLN A 69 -44.71 -14.34 20.70
C GLN A 69 -44.34 -13.49 19.48
N PHE A 70 -43.05 -13.25 19.25
CA PHE A 70 -42.59 -12.49 18.08
C PHE A 70 -42.91 -13.20 16.77
N ARG A 71 -42.79 -14.54 16.73
CA ARG A 71 -43.22 -15.34 15.57
C ARG A 71 -44.71 -15.18 15.28
N LYS A 72 -45.57 -15.14 16.30
CA LYS A 72 -47.03 -14.93 16.14
C LYS A 72 -47.35 -13.52 15.64
N ALA A 73 -46.52 -12.55 16.00
CA ALA A 73 -46.65 -11.15 15.57
C ALA A 73 -45.88 -10.84 14.28
N ASP A 74 -45.24 -11.82 13.65
CA ASP A 74 -44.38 -11.68 12.46
C ASP A 74 -43.24 -10.64 12.64
N ILE A 75 -42.63 -10.60 13.82
CA ILE A 75 -41.51 -9.72 14.14
C ILE A 75 -40.20 -10.52 14.08
N PRO A 76 -39.29 -10.23 13.13
CA PRO A 76 -38.08 -11.02 12.91
C PRO A 76 -36.97 -10.67 13.92
N VAL A 77 -37.11 -11.11 15.16
CA VAL A 77 -36.14 -10.79 16.24
C VAL A 77 -35.01 -11.81 16.29
N ARG A 78 -33.77 -11.37 16.47
CA ARG A 78 -32.64 -12.21 16.86
C ARG A 78 -32.24 -11.94 18.31
N ILE A 79 -31.86 -12.99 19.05
CA ILE A 79 -31.56 -12.90 20.48
C ILE A 79 -30.19 -13.50 20.78
N GLY A 80 -29.38 -12.80 21.58
CA GLY A 80 -28.08 -13.26 22.07
C GLY A 80 -27.96 -13.20 23.59
N ILE A 81 -27.42 -14.26 24.20
CA ILE A 81 -27.28 -14.39 25.65
C ILE A 81 -25.85 -14.79 26.04
N HIS A 82 -25.32 -14.12 27.05
CA HIS A 82 -24.07 -14.48 27.71
C HIS A 82 -24.20 -14.20 29.21
N THR A 83 -23.43 -14.94 30.02
CA THR A 83 -23.38 -14.87 31.48
C THR A 83 -21.97 -14.53 31.94
N GLY A 84 -21.82 -13.54 32.81
CA GLY A 84 -20.54 -13.08 33.30
C GLY A 84 -20.65 -11.79 34.09
N ASP A 85 -19.51 -11.32 34.58
CA ASP A 85 -19.46 -10.14 35.44
C ASP A 85 -19.80 -8.88 34.66
N ILE A 86 -20.60 -8.02 35.29
CA ILE A 86 -21.01 -6.71 34.78
C ILE A 86 -20.91 -5.69 35.89
N VAL A 87 -20.48 -4.47 35.56
CA VAL A 87 -20.53 -3.32 36.45
C VAL A 87 -21.65 -2.42 35.97
N ILE A 88 -22.59 -2.14 36.87
CA ILE A 88 -23.72 -1.24 36.61
C ILE A 88 -23.39 0.11 37.24
N THR A 89 -23.37 1.16 36.43
CA THR A 89 -23.27 2.55 36.89
C THR A 89 -24.66 3.21 36.83
N GLU A 90 -24.76 4.48 37.24
CA GLU A 90 -26.04 5.22 37.19
C GLU A 90 -26.58 5.37 35.75
N ASP A 91 -25.69 5.43 34.76
CA ASP A 91 -26.05 5.72 33.36
C ASP A 91 -25.74 4.58 32.36
N ASP A 92 -24.98 3.54 32.73
CA ASP A 92 -24.53 2.52 31.77
C ASP A 92 -24.20 1.15 32.41
N ILE A 93 -23.98 0.13 31.57
CA ILE A 93 -23.42 -1.16 31.96
C ILE A 93 -22.11 -1.39 31.21
N ILE A 94 -21.05 -1.57 31.99
CA ILE A 94 -19.71 -1.79 31.48
C ILE A 94 -19.27 -3.22 31.81
N GLY A 95 -18.73 -3.90 30.81
CA GLY A 95 -18.11 -5.21 31.01
C GLY A 95 -17.93 -5.99 29.71
N ASP A 96 -16.91 -6.84 29.69
CA ASP A 96 -16.63 -7.74 28.57
C ASP A 96 -17.82 -8.67 28.28
N SER A 97 -18.59 -9.01 29.32
CA SER A 97 -19.80 -9.83 29.22
C SER A 97 -20.87 -9.21 28.32
N VAL A 98 -21.02 -7.87 28.38
CA VAL A 98 -21.98 -7.11 27.55
C VAL A 98 -21.54 -7.13 26.09
N ASN A 99 -20.23 -6.94 25.85
CA ASN A 99 -19.64 -6.99 24.53
C ASN A 99 -19.78 -8.37 23.87
N LEU A 100 -19.59 -9.45 24.62
CA LEU A 100 -19.76 -10.80 24.08
C LEU A 100 -21.24 -11.12 23.79
N ALA A 101 -22.16 -10.73 24.68
CA ALA A 101 -23.60 -10.96 24.48
C ALA A 101 -24.13 -10.28 23.19
N SER A 102 -23.76 -9.02 22.96
CA SER A 102 -24.15 -8.28 21.74
C SER A 102 -23.56 -8.90 20.48
N ARG A 103 -22.33 -9.43 20.54
CA ARG A 103 -21.73 -10.11 19.38
C ARG A 103 -22.41 -11.43 19.06
N ILE A 104 -22.81 -12.18 20.07
CA ILE A 104 -23.58 -13.41 19.89
C ILE A 104 -24.95 -13.10 19.27
N GLU A 105 -25.64 -12.05 19.73
CA GLU A 105 -26.88 -11.56 19.11
C GLU A 105 -26.65 -11.22 17.63
N SER A 106 -25.56 -10.50 17.33
CA SER A 106 -25.24 -10.09 15.96
C SER A 106 -24.92 -11.24 15.00
N LEU A 107 -24.66 -12.46 15.50
CA LEU A 107 -24.52 -13.67 14.67
C LEU A 107 -25.86 -14.33 14.33
N GLY A 108 -26.90 -13.98 15.09
CA GLY A 108 -28.20 -14.61 15.02
C GLY A 108 -28.91 -14.35 13.71
N VAL A 109 -29.61 -15.36 13.22
CA VAL A 109 -30.63 -15.19 12.19
C VAL A 109 -31.97 -14.82 12.84
N PRO A 110 -32.92 -14.22 12.10
CA PRO A 110 -34.26 -13.97 12.61
C PRO A 110 -34.90 -15.22 13.21
N GLY A 111 -35.51 -15.09 14.37
CA GLY A 111 -36.18 -16.18 15.09
C GLY A 111 -35.25 -17.09 15.90
N ALA A 112 -33.93 -16.87 15.87
CA ALA A 112 -32.97 -17.68 16.63
C ALA A 112 -32.69 -17.11 18.03
N VAL A 113 -32.37 -18.01 18.97
CA VAL A 113 -31.82 -17.68 20.29
C VAL A 113 -30.43 -18.28 20.37
N LEU A 114 -29.40 -17.43 20.35
CA LEU A 114 -28.01 -17.82 20.43
C LEU A 114 -27.43 -17.52 21.80
N PHE A 115 -26.51 -18.37 22.26
CA PHE A 115 -25.83 -18.15 23.53
C PHE A 115 -24.45 -18.78 23.60
N SER A 116 -23.62 -18.24 24.51
CA SER A 116 -22.24 -18.70 24.70
C SER A 116 -22.16 -20.10 25.33
N GLY A 117 -21.04 -20.79 25.18
CA GLY A 117 -20.75 -22.04 25.90
C GLY A 117 -20.91 -21.95 27.42
N LYS A 118 -20.56 -20.81 28.04
CA LYS A 118 -20.76 -20.62 29.49
C LYS A 118 -22.24 -20.64 29.91
N VAL A 119 -23.12 -20.07 29.08
CA VAL A 119 -24.58 -20.15 29.30
C VAL A 119 -25.04 -21.61 29.19
N MET A 120 -24.54 -22.33 28.18
CA MET A 120 -24.84 -23.76 28.01
C MET A 120 -24.44 -24.56 29.27
N GLU A 121 -23.24 -24.33 29.80
CA GLU A 121 -22.74 -25.02 31.00
C GLU A 121 -23.64 -24.80 32.23
N GLU A 122 -24.23 -23.62 32.39
CA GLU A 122 -25.14 -23.28 33.49
C GLU A 122 -26.54 -23.89 33.32
N ILE A 123 -27.01 -24.09 32.08
CA ILE A 123 -28.37 -24.61 31.80
C ILE A 123 -28.39 -26.10 31.43
N LYS A 124 -27.25 -26.77 31.30
CA LYS A 124 -27.17 -28.15 30.79
C LYS A 124 -27.97 -29.20 31.55
N ASN A 125 -28.32 -28.92 32.80
CA ASN A 125 -29.10 -29.81 33.66
C ASN A 125 -30.59 -29.43 33.72
N GLN A 126 -31.06 -28.53 32.85
CA GLN A 126 -32.46 -28.12 32.76
C GLN A 126 -33.18 -29.00 31.73
N ASP A 127 -33.99 -29.95 32.19
CA ASP A 127 -34.65 -30.93 31.32
C ASP A 127 -35.71 -30.31 30.38
N ASP A 128 -36.15 -29.08 30.66
CA ASP A 128 -37.12 -28.33 29.86
C ASP A 128 -36.49 -27.54 28.70
N LEU A 129 -35.16 -27.60 28.52
CA LEU A 129 -34.43 -26.84 27.52
C LEU A 129 -33.58 -27.75 26.61
N GLU A 130 -33.94 -27.80 25.33
CA GLU A 130 -33.12 -28.45 24.30
C GLU A 130 -32.28 -27.43 23.53
N PHE A 131 -31.02 -27.77 23.25
CA PHE A 131 -30.08 -26.91 22.54
C PHE A 131 -29.01 -27.70 21.78
N GLY A 132 -28.29 -27.02 20.88
CA GLY A 132 -27.24 -27.64 20.07
C GLY A 132 -26.06 -26.70 19.79
N LEU A 133 -24.87 -27.28 19.62
CA LEU A 133 -23.66 -26.54 19.27
C LEU A 133 -23.73 -26.08 17.80
N LEU A 134 -23.53 -24.78 17.56
CA LEU A 134 -23.36 -24.22 16.21
C LEU A 134 -21.90 -24.23 15.76
N GLY A 135 -20.98 -24.10 16.72
CA GLY A 135 -19.55 -24.22 16.52
C GLY A 135 -18.74 -23.21 17.30
N SER A 136 -17.45 -23.15 16.97
CA SER A 136 -16.45 -22.27 17.55
C SER A 136 -16.23 -21.05 16.65
N PHE A 137 -16.29 -19.84 17.22
CA PHE A 137 -16.21 -18.57 16.52
C PHE A 137 -15.16 -17.63 17.15
N HIS A 138 -14.47 -16.85 16.32
CA HIS A 138 -13.52 -15.83 16.77
C HIS A 138 -14.20 -14.45 16.73
N PHE A 139 -14.34 -13.86 17.91
CA PHE A 139 -14.91 -12.53 18.08
C PHE A 139 -13.80 -11.47 18.17
N LYS A 140 -14.00 -10.34 17.50
CA LYS A 140 -13.03 -9.22 17.43
C LYS A 140 -12.50 -8.83 18.82
N ASN A 141 -11.19 -8.75 19.04
CA ASN A 141 -10.57 -8.35 20.32
C ASN A 141 -10.71 -9.34 21.50
N ASP A 142 -11.20 -10.58 21.31
CA ASP A 142 -11.30 -11.58 22.40
C ASP A 142 -10.10 -12.56 22.42
N GLY A 143 -9.32 -12.63 21.33
CA GLY A 143 -8.09 -13.43 21.24
C GLY A 143 -8.28 -14.96 21.40
N ARG A 144 -9.51 -15.43 21.63
CA ARG A 144 -9.88 -16.82 21.88
C ARG A 144 -11.10 -17.21 21.06
N SER A 145 -11.12 -18.45 20.60
CA SER A 145 -12.31 -19.07 20.01
C SER A 145 -13.35 -19.32 21.10
N ARG A 146 -14.60 -18.94 20.86
CA ARG A 146 -15.73 -19.15 21.77
C ARG A 146 -16.76 -20.06 21.11
N GLU A 147 -17.25 -21.04 21.84
CA GLU A 147 -18.37 -21.86 21.39
C GLU A 147 -19.68 -21.08 21.49
N VAL A 148 -20.50 -21.20 20.44
CA VAL A 148 -21.84 -20.64 20.37
C VAL A 148 -22.83 -21.78 20.16
N TYR A 149 -23.89 -21.76 20.95
CA TYR A 149 -24.98 -22.71 20.95
C TYR A 149 -26.27 -21.99 20.53
N ALA A 150 -27.23 -22.77 20.04
CA ALA A 150 -28.58 -22.30 19.75
C ALA A 150 -29.62 -23.13 20.50
N LEU A 151 -30.70 -22.47 20.90
CA LEU A 151 -31.88 -23.15 21.43
C LEU A 151 -32.54 -23.98 20.32
N ARG A 152 -32.89 -25.23 20.63
CA ARG A 152 -33.51 -26.18 19.71
C ARG A 152 -34.90 -26.58 20.21
N MET A 153 -35.76 -25.58 20.35
CA MET A 153 -37.11 -25.75 20.89
C MET A 153 -38.18 -25.48 19.80
N PRO A 154 -39.38 -26.08 19.90
CA PRO A 154 -40.46 -25.84 18.95
C PRO A 154 -40.77 -24.34 18.78
N GLY A 155 -40.90 -23.88 17.53
CA GLY A 155 -41.21 -22.48 17.24
C GLY A 155 -40.02 -21.51 17.30
N VAL A 156 -38.81 -21.99 17.65
CA VAL A 156 -37.55 -21.23 17.55
C VAL A 156 -36.73 -21.74 16.38
N VAL A 157 -36.13 -20.82 15.63
CA VAL A 157 -35.29 -21.17 14.48
C VAL A 157 -33.94 -21.69 14.98
N PHE A 158 -33.60 -22.92 14.58
CA PHE A 158 -32.25 -23.47 14.76
C PHE A 158 -31.43 -23.23 13.48
N PRO A 159 -30.47 -22.28 13.48
CA PRO A 159 -29.77 -21.89 12.28
C PRO A 159 -28.77 -22.96 11.80
N ASN A 160 -28.54 -22.99 10.49
CA ASN A 160 -27.37 -23.68 9.95
C ASN A 160 -26.14 -22.78 10.09
N LYS A 161 -24.96 -23.37 10.25
CA LYS A 161 -23.70 -22.62 10.40
C LYS A 161 -23.43 -21.66 9.24
N LYS A 162 -23.92 -21.99 8.03
CA LYS A 162 -23.75 -21.18 6.81
C LYS A 162 -24.58 -19.90 6.81
N ASP A 163 -25.68 -19.88 7.57
CA ASP A 163 -26.64 -18.77 7.59
C ASP A 163 -26.28 -17.74 8.68
N LEU A 164 -25.29 -18.06 9.52
CA LEU A 164 -24.80 -17.17 10.57
C LEU A 164 -23.97 -16.06 9.92
N HIS A 165 -24.50 -14.86 9.98
CA HIS A 165 -23.86 -13.64 9.52
C HIS A 165 -23.66 -12.73 10.73
N GLY A 166 -22.46 -12.21 10.93
CA GLY A 166 -22.17 -11.24 12.00
C GLY A 166 -20.72 -10.79 11.96
N LYS A 167 -20.29 -9.98 12.94
CA LYS A 167 -18.92 -9.44 13.05
C LYS A 167 -17.90 -10.52 13.48
N LEU A 168 -17.86 -11.62 12.74
CA LEU A 168 -16.81 -12.62 12.84
C LEU A 168 -15.52 -12.00 12.30
N GLU A 169 -14.39 -12.31 12.94
CA GLU A 169 -13.12 -12.13 12.25
C GLU A 169 -13.15 -13.02 11.01
N THR A 170 -13.25 -12.41 9.83
CA THR A 170 -12.88 -13.11 8.59
C THR A 170 -11.50 -13.69 8.83
N PRO A 171 -11.23 -14.98 8.53
CA PRO A 171 -9.88 -15.50 8.62
C PRO A 171 -8.98 -14.50 7.92
N ALA A 172 -8.01 -13.95 8.67
CA ALA A 172 -7.20 -12.84 8.20
C ALA A 172 -6.74 -13.16 6.77
N PRO A 173 -7.09 -12.33 5.77
CA PRO A 173 -6.75 -12.64 4.39
C PRO A 173 -5.24 -12.81 4.33
N ASN A 174 -4.77 -14.00 3.94
CA ASN A 174 -3.38 -14.44 3.99
C ASN A 174 -2.43 -13.30 3.60
N TRP A 175 -1.90 -12.62 4.61
CA TRP A 175 -1.07 -11.43 4.45
C TRP A 175 0.17 -11.75 3.61
N ARG A 176 0.61 -13.01 3.59
CA ARG A 176 1.67 -13.52 2.70
C ARG A 176 1.31 -13.33 1.22
N ASN A 177 0.08 -13.60 0.80
CA ASN A 177 -0.34 -13.40 -0.60
C ASN A 177 -0.54 -11.91 -0.93
N ARG A 178 -0.98 -11.09 0.04
CA ARG A 178 -1.06 -9.64 -0.13
C ARG A 178 0.31 -8.97 -0.13
N ILE A 179 1.29 -9.47 0.62
CA ILE A 179 2.69 -9.00 0.54
C ILE A 179 3.30 -9.41 -0.77
N ILE A 180 3.06 -10.63 -1.28
CA ILE A 180 3.58 -11.05 -2.60
C ILE A 180 2.97 -10.18 -3.70
N LEU A 181 1.66 -9.90 -3.65
CA LEU A 181 1.00 -9.03 -4.62
C LEU A 181 1.45 -7.57 -4.48
N ALA A 182 1.57 -7.04 -3.25
CA ALA A 182 2.03 -5.69 -2.98
C ALA A 182 3.51 -5.49 -3.38
N ALA A 183 4.37 -6.46 -3.10
CA ALA A 183 5.77 -6.48 -3.50
C ALA A 183 5.91 -6.58 -5.02
N GLY A 184 5.11 -7.41 -5.69
CA GLY A 184 5.05 -7.49 -7.14
C GLY A 184 4.67 -6.15 -7.78
N SER A 185 3.61 -5.50 -7.28
CA SER A 185 3.21 -4.16 -7.75
C SER A 185 4.26 -3.09 -7.43
N LEU A 186 4.96 -3.17 -6.29
CA LEU A 186 6.02 -2.24 -5.94
C LEU A 186 7.24 -2.39 -6.87
N VAL A 187 7.61 -3.62 -7.25
CA VAL A 187 8.69 -3.88 -8.22
C VAL A 187 8.31 -3.38 -9.62
N VAL A 188 7.05 -3.54 -10.04
CA VAL A 188 6.57 -2.99 -11.30
C VAL A 188 6.55 -1.47 -11.28
N ILE A 189 6.07 -0.85 -10.19
CA ILE A 189 6.06 0.61 -10.03
C ILE A 189 7.50 1.15 -9.95
N LEU A 190 8.41 0.49 -9.24
CA LEU A 190 9.83 0.84 -9.19
C LEU A 190 10.50 0.65 -10.55
N GLY A 191 10.16 -0.40 -11.30
CA GLY A 191 10.65 -0.63 -12.66
C GLY A 191 10.13 0.41 -13.66
N LEU A 192 8.86 0.80 -13.55
CA LEU A 192 8.26 1.87 -14.34
C LEU A 192 8.81 3.24 -13.95
N LEU A 193 9.00 3.51 -12.66
CA LEU A 193 9.66 4.73 -12.16
C LEU A 193 11.12 4.77 -12.59
N PHE A 194 11.86 3.67 -12.52
CA PHE A 194 13.24 3.58 -12.99
C PHE A 194 13.33 3.77 -14.50
N GLY A 195 12.43 3.14 -15.27
CA GLY A 195 12.32 3.35 -16.72
C GLY A 195 11.94 4.79 -17.08
N TYR A 196 10.99 5.38 -16.36
CA TYR A 196 10.59 6.78 -16.51
C TYR A 196 11.71 7.76 -16.14
N PHE A 197 12.47 7.46 -15.07
CA PHE A 197 13.62 8.27 -14.64
C PHE A 197 14.81 8.14 -15.61
N LYS A 198 15.02 6.95 -16.20
CA LYS A 198 15.97 6.76 -17.30
C LYS A 198 15.52 7.45 -18.59
N TRP A 199 14.21 7.56 -18.82
CA TRP A 199 13.64 8.25 -19.97
C TRP A 199 13.65 9.79 -19.82
N GLN A 200 13.60 10.30 -18.58
CA GLN A 200 13.74 11.75 -18.28
C GLN A 200 15.19 12.24 -18.19
N ARG A 201 16.19 11.37 -18.01
CA ARG A 201 17.59 11.72 -18.25
C ARG A 201 17.83 11.75 -19.76
N GLY A 202 17.69 12.95 -20.33
CA GLY A 202 18.09 13.21 -21.72
C GLY A 202 19.52 12.74 -22.00
N SER A 203 19.73 12.33 -23.25
CA SER A 203 20.95 11.83 -23.87
C SER A 203 22.06 12.89 -23.97
N GLY A 204 22.41 13.51 -22.84
CA GLY A 204 23.57 14.38 -22.74
C GLY A 204 24.84 13.55 -22.51
N LEU A 205 25.93 13.91 -23.17
CA LEU A 205 27.25 13.36 -22.95
C LEU A 205 27.88 14.05 -21.72
N GLU A 206 27.71 13.48 -20.52
CA GLU A 206 28.16 14.11 -19.26
C GLU A 206 29.63 13.79 -18.94
N GLN A 207 30.05 12.55 -19.19
CA GLN A 207 31.42 12.10 -19.01
C GLN A 207 32.14 12.07 -20.36
N LEU A 208 33.18 12.89 -20.53
CA LEU A 208 33.93 12.98 -21.79
C LEU A 208 35.39 12.60 -21.59
N ALA A 209 36.03 12.16 -22.68
CA ALA A 209 37.48 12.03 -22.76
C ALA A 209 38.02 12.89 -23.89
N LEU A 210 38.95 13.80 -23.59
CA LEU A 210 39.74 14.47 -24.62
C LEU A 210 40.91 13.57 -25.01
N LEU A 211 40.89 13.01 -26.21
CA LEU A 211 42.02 12.25 -26.72
C LEU A 211 43.17 13.18 -27.14
N PRO A 212 44.43 12.70 -27.13
CA PRO A 212 45.56 13.47 -27.63
C PRO A 212 45.28 13.98 -29.04
N PHE A 213 45.49 15.27 -29.28
CA PHE A 213 45.31 15.87 -30.59
C PHE A 213 46.33 15.29 -31.58
N LEU A 214 45.90 15.13 -32.83
CA LEU A 214 46.76 14.64 -33.90
C LEU A 214 47.40 15.82 -34.65
N THR A 215 48.58 15.60 -35.22
CA THR A 215 49.24 16.55 -36.14
C THR A 215 49.84 15.81 -37.32
N VAL A 216 49.80 16.43 -38.51
CA VAL A 216 50.40 15.89 -39.73
C VAL A 216 51.91 16.15 -39.77
N GLN A 217 52.41 17.10 -38.98
CA GLN A 217 53.82 17.50 -38.98
C GLN A 217 54.58 16.81 -37.84
N ASN A 218 55.50 15.92 -38.19
CA ASN A 218 56.21 15.07 -37.23
C ASN A 218 57.55 15.66 -36.75
N SER A 219 57.56 16.94 -36.36
CA SER A 219 58.73 17.54 -35.69
C SER A 219 58.53 17.63 -34.18
N GLN A 220 59.61 17.55 -33.42
CA GLN A 220 59.58 17.62 -31.94
C GLN A 220 58.95 18.92 -31.43
N GLU A 221 59.17 20.03 -32.14
CA GLU A 221 58.59 21.34 -31.82
C GLU A 221 57.06 21.36 -32.00
N HIS A 222 56.54 20.75 -33.07
CA HIS A 222 55.10 20.65 -33.31
C HIS A 222 54.41 19.71 -32.31
N GLN A 223 55.07 18.63 -31.89
CA GLN A 223 54.52 17.75 -30.85
C GLN A 223 54.41 18.45 -29.50
N ALA A 224 55.43 19.22 -29.09
CA ALA A 224 55.38 19.98 -27.85
C ALA A 224 54.26 21.04 -27.86
N LEU A 225 54.04 21.69 -29.01
CA LEU A 225 52.93 22.60 -29.22
C LEU A 225 51.57 21.90 -29.06
N VAL A 226 51.37 20.76 -29.73
CA VAL A 226 50.12 19.98 -29.67
C VAL A 226 49.81 19.54 -28.24
N ASP A 227 50.82 19.07 -27.51
CA ASP A 227 50.67 18.66 -26.11
C ASP A 227 50.29 19.84 -25.20
N GLY A 228 50.89 21.02 -25.41
CA GLY A 228 50.53 22.23 -24.68
C GLY A 228 49.09 22.67 -24.92
N VAL A 229 48.65 22.69 -26.18
CA VAL A 229 47.27 23.02 -26.55
C VAL A 229 46.28 22.00 -25.97
N HIS A 230 46.64 20.73 -25.97
CA HIS A 230 45.85 19.68 -25.34
C HIS A 230 45.67 19.90 -23.83
N ASP A 231 46.75 20.22 -23.12
CA ASP A 231 46.73 20.46 -21.68
C ASP A 231 45.93 21.71 -21.28
N ASP A 232 46.08 22.78 -22.05
CA ASP A 232 45.28 23.99 -21.88
C ASP A 232 43.80 23.68 -22.10
N MET A 233 43.45 23.02 -23.21
CA MET A 233 42.07 22.70 -23.53
C MET A 233 41.43 21.78 -22.47
N LEU A 234 42.19 20.78 -22.00
CA LEU A 234 41.76 19.90 -20.91
C LEU A 234 41.43 20.71 -19.65
N SER A 235 42.28 21.68 -19.29
CA SER A 235 42.08 22.56 -18.13
C SER A 235 40.81 23.41 -18.27
N TYR A 236 40.55 23.98 -19.45
CA TYR A 236 39.34 24.75 -19.71
C TYR A 236 38.07 23.89 -19.66
N LEU A 237 38.11 22.67 -20.24
CA LEU A 237 36.98 21.76 -20.22
C LEU A 237 36.66 21.28 -18.80
N GLN A 238 37.67 21.00 -17.97
CA GLN A 238 37.46 20.62 -16.56
C GLN A 238 36.82 21.74 -15.73
N GLN A 239 37.03 23.01 -16.09
CA GLN A 239 36.39 24.16 -15.43
C GLN A 239 34.97 24.45 -15.94
N SER A 240 34.54 23.81 -17.03
CA SER A 240 33.24 24.06 -17.66
C SER A 240 32.06 23.39 -16.97
N GLY A 241 32.34 22.47 -16.03
CA GLY A 241 31.32 21.63 -15.37
C GLY A 241 31.06 20.29 -16.08
N LEU A 242 31.79 19.96 -17.14
CA LEU A 242 31.83 18.61 -17.74
C LEU A 242 32.79 17.71 -16.95
N GLU A 243 32.46 16.41 -16.85
CA GLU A 243 33.37 15.44 -16.24
C GLU A 243 34.37 14.92 -17.28
N ILE A 244 35.59 15.45 -17.28
CA ILE A 244 36.61 15.08 -18.27
C ILE A 244 37.62 14.10 -17.67
N LYS A 245 37.86 12.96 -18.33
CA LYS A 245 38.91 12.00 -17.93
C LYS A 245 40.29 12.67 -17.98
N GLY A 246 41.06 12.45 -16.92
CA GLY A 246 42.38 13.05 -16.77
C GLY A 246 43.39 12.57 -17.82
N ARG A 247 44.40 13.42 -18.06
CA ARG A 247 45.45 13.23 -19.07
C ARG A 247 46.07 11.83 -19.09
N VAL A 248 46.47 11.30 -17.93
CA VAL A 248 47.16 10.01 -17.81
C VAL A 248 46.30 8.86 -18.37
N SER A 249 44.98 8.93 -18.22
CA SER A 249 44.07 7.88 -18.67
C SER A 249 43.96 7.80 -20.20
N VAL A 250 44.13 8.93 -20.89
CA VAL A 250 43.89 9.09 -22.33
C VAL A 250 45.17 9.06 -23.17
N LEU A 251 46.34 9.33 -22.58
CA LEU A 251 47.63 9.40 -23.30
C LEU A 251 47.96 8.15 -24.12
N ARG A 252 47.55 6.97 -23.66
CA ARG A 252 47.77 5.69 -24.35
C ARG A 252 47.06 5.57 -25.71
N TYR A 253 46.06 6.41 -25.98
CA TYR A 253 45.26 6.33 -27.21
C TYR A 253 45.77 7.23 -28.34
N ARG A 254 46.94 7.86 -28.19
CA ARG A 254 47.55 8.72 -29.23
C ARG A 254 47.67 8.03 -30.59
N GLU A 255 48.00 6.74 -30.58
CA GLU A 255 48.21 5.92 -31.79
C GLU A 255 47.30 4.69 -31.80
N ALA A 256 46.23 4.70 -31.01
CA ALA A 256 45.31 3.57 -30.98
C ALA A 256 44.57 3.43 -32.30
N GLN A 257 44.47 2.21 -32.81
CA GLN A 257 43.69 1.86 -34.01
C GLN A 257 42.26 1.42 -33.68
N ASN A 258 41.88 1.45 -32.41
CA ASN A 258 40.56 1.06 -31.93
C ASN A 258 39.49 2.07 -32.39
N SER A 259 38.25 1.61 -32.55
CA SER A 259 37.13 2.51 -32.77
C SER A 259 36.87 3.38 -31.54
N TYR A 260 36.38 4.61 -31.76
CA TYR A 260 36.03 5.53 -30.67
C TYR A 260 35.02 4.93 -29.68
N ALA A 261 34.04 4.15 -30.15
CA ALA A 261 33.11 3.45 -29.26
C ALA A 261 33.80 2.45 -28.32
N SER A 262 34.82 1.73 -28.81
CA SER A 262 35.61 0.82 -27.97
C SER A 262 36.44 1.58 -26.93
N ILE A 263 37.03 2.71 -27.32
CA ILE A 263 37.82 3.57 -26.43
C ILE A 263 36.91 4.18 -25.34
N ALA A 264 35.73 4.67 -25.72
CA ALA A 264 34.76 5.25 -24.81
C ALA A 264 34.30 4.24 -23.76
N LYS A 265 34.02 3.01 -24.20
CA LYS A 265 33.67 1.88 -23.34
C LYS A 265 34.80 1.50 -22.37
N GLU A 266 36.05 1.47 -22.82
CA GLU A 266 37.20 1.15 -21.95
C GLU A 266 37.45 2.25 -20.91
N LEU A 267 37.30 3.51 -21.31
CA LEU A 267 37.47 4.67 -20.43
C LEU A 267 36.27 4.90 -19.49
N GLY A 268 35.11 4.29 -19.79
CA GLY A 268 33.86 4.53 -19.08
C GLY A 268 33.43 5.99 -19.23
N VAL A 269 33.32 6.47 -20.47
CA VAL A 269 32.83 7.81 -20.82
C VAL A 269 31.65 7.72 -21.79
N ASP A 270 30.80 8.73 -21.76
CA ASP A 270 29.64 8.85 -22.65
C ASP A 270 30.08 9.33 -24.04
N GLY A 271 31.12 10.16 -24.12
CA GLY A 271 31.60 10.72 -25.38
C GLY A 271 33.10 10.95 -25.45
N ILE A 272 33.60 11.11 -26.67
CA ILE A 272 35.00 11.38 -26.97
C ILE A 272 35.13 12.72 -27.68
N LEU A 273 36.05 13.54 -27.18
CA LEU A 273 36.57 14.69 -27.90
C LEU A 273 37.88 14.29 -28.56
N THR A 274 37.97 14.51 -29.87
CA THR A 274 39.19 14.30 -30.64
C THR A 274 39.40 15.47 -31.58
N GLY A 275 40.56 15.55 -32.20
CA GLY A 275 40.84 16.66 -33.08
C GLY A 275 42.25 16.62 -33.65
N SER A 276 42.49 17.58 -34.52
CA SER A 276 43.79 17.79 -35.12
C SER A 276 44.19 19.24 -35.00
N ILE A 277 45.48 19.45 -34.72
CA ILE A 277 46.11 20.76 -34.73
C ILE A 277 47.08 20.80 -35.90
N PHE A 278 47.05 21.89 -36.64
CA PHE A 278 48.05 22.20 -37.67
C PHE A 278 48.49 23.65 -37.54
N ARG A 279 49.74 23.92 -37.91
CA ARG A 279 50.30 25.27 -37.90
C ARG A 279 50.81 25.61 -39.31
N LEU A 280 50.43 26.80 -39.78
CA LEU A 280 51.00 27.45 -40.95
C LEU A 280 51.49 28.84 -40.54
N ASP A 281 52.80 29.03 -40.55
CA ASP A 281 53.47 30.25 -40.10
C ASP A 281 53.01 30.69 -38.70
N ASP A 282 52.33 31.84 -38.60
CA ASP A 282 51.80 32.39 -37.36
C ASP A 282 50.34 32.00 -37.07
N THR A 283 49.72 31.25 -37.97
CA THR A 283 48.33 30.78 -37.83
C THR A 283 48.26 29.35 -37.34
N LEU A 284 47.36 29.11 -36.38
CA LEU A 284 47.05 27.80 -35.83
C LEU A 284 45.63 27.42 -36.22
N GLY A 285 45.51 26.23 -36.81
CA GLY A 285 44.25 25.56 -37.08
C GLY A 285 43.97 24.50 -36.02
N LEU A 286 42.76 24.51 -35.49
CA LEU A 286 42.25 23.49 -34.56
C LEU A 286 40.92 22.97 -35.10
N VAL A 287 40.87 21.67 -35.36
CA VAL A 287 39.62 20.95 -35.61
C VAL A 287 39.33 20.13 -34.37
N ILE A 288 38.12 20.25 -33.85
CA ILE A 288 37.65 19.45 -32.71
C ILE A 288 36.31 18.83 -33.03
N THR A 289 36.18 17.57 -32.68
CA THR A 289 35.04 16.72 -32.97
C THR A 289 34.59 16.05 -31.67
N LEU A 290 33.28 16.07 -31.42
CA LEU A 290 32.60 15.35 -30.38
C LEU A 290 31.94 14.11 -30.98
N ILE A 291 32.22 12.97 -30.37
CA ILE A 291 31.80 11.65 -30.81
C ILE A 291 30.98 11.00 -29.69
N ASP A 292 29.81 10.46 -30.04
CA ASP A 292 29.00 9.67 -29.11
C ASP A 292 29.68 8.32 -28.86
N GLY A 293 29.99 8.02 -27.60
CA GLY A 293 30.71 6.82 -27.19
C GLY A 293 29.91 5.53 -27.33
N SER A 294 28.58 5.61 -27.48
CA SER A 294 27.70 4.45 -27.60
C SER A 294 27.72 3.82 -28.99
N ASN A 295 27.81 4.64 -30.05
CA ASN A 295 27.77 4.21 -31.45
C ASN A 295 29.02 4.64 -32.25
N GLY A 296 29.85 5.54 -31.71
CA GLY A 296 31.04 6.07 -32.40
C GLY A 296 30.73 7.10 -33.47
N GLU A 297 29.51 7.63 -33.52
CA GLU A 297 29.10 8.64 -34.50
C GLU A 297 29.53 10.04 -34.08
N GLU A 298 29.94 10.83 -35.06
CA GLU A 298 30.20 12.25 -34.87
C GLU A 298 28.89 13.01 -34.62
N THR A 299 28.80 13.68 -33.47
CA THR A 299 27.62 14.47 -33.09
C THR A 299 27.83 15.96 -33.33
N TRP A 300 29.08 16.42 -33.30
CA TRP A 300 29.45 17.80 -33.55
C TRP A 300 30.91 17.91 -33.99
N SER A 301 31.20 18.76 -34.97
CA SER A 301 32.58 19.13 -35.32
C SER A 301 32.67 20.59 -35.73
N ARG A 302 33.81 21.20 -35.42
CA ARG A 302 34.10 22.56 -35.83
C ARG A 302 35.60 22.78 -36.07
N SER A 303 35.88 23.61 -37.07
CA SER A 303 37.23 24.06 -37.41
C SER A 303 37.39 25.53 -37.02
N TYR A 304 38.54 25.84 -36.45
CA TYR A 304 38.93 27.17 -36.02
C TYR A 304 40.31 27.49 -36.58
N VAL A 305 40.49 28.74 -37.00
CA VAL A 305 41.78 29.28 -37.43
C VAL A 305 41.99 30.59 -36.71
N THR A 306 43.15 30.75 -36.07
CA THR A 306 43.51 31.96 -35.33
C THR A 306 45.01 32.21 -35.40
N ASP A 307 45.43 33.45 -35.26
CA ASP A 307 46.83 33.73 -34.95
C ASP A 307 47.21 33.10 -33.61
N PHE A 308 48.42 32.54 -33.53
CA PHE A 308 48.90 31.81 -32.36
C PHE A 308 48.81 32.65 -31.07
N GLN A 309 49.04 33.96 -31.16
CA GLN A 309 48.98 34.89 -30.02
C GLN A 309 47.57 35.01 -29.39
N TYR A 310 46.51 34.62 -30.10
CA TYR A 310 45.13 34.74 -29.63
C TYR A 310 44.46 33.41 -29.27
N ILE A 311 45.19 32.29 -29.30
CA ILE A 311 44.65 30.94 -29.06
C ILE A 311 43.92 30.81 -27.71
N SER A 312 44.39 31.50 -26.66
CA SER A 312 43.77 31.45 -25.33
C SER A 312 42.32 31.95 -25.32
N ARG A 313 41.95 32.88 -26.21
CA ARG A 313 40.56 33.36 -26.36
C ARG A 313 39.66 32.27 -26.94
N LEU A 314 40.23 31.40 -27.76
CA LEU A 314 39.50 30.37 -28.47
C LEU A 314 39.06 29.23 -27.53
N TYR A 315 39.88 28.84 -26.55
CA TYR A 315 39.54 27.75 -25.61
C TYR A 315 38.20 27.97 -24.90
N GLY A 316 37.96 29.20 -24.42
CA GLY A 316 36.71 29.54 -23.76
C GLY A 316 35.48 29.47 -24.69
N GLN A 317 35.64 29.83 -25.96
CA GLN A 317 34.59 29.70 -26.96
C GLN A 317 34.30 28.23 -27.25
N ILE A 318 35.33 27.45 -27.58
CA ILE A 318 35.21 26.02 -27.91
C ILE A 318 34.54 25.27 -26.75
N THR A 319 34.97 25.55 -25.51
CA THR A 319 34.42 24.92 -24.31
C THR A 319 32.91 25.16 -24.17
N LYS A 320 32.43 26.39 -24.41
CA LYS A 320 31.00 26.70 -24.38
C LYS A 320 30.21 25.99 -25.47
N GLU A 321 30.80 25.88 -26.66
CA GLU A 321 30.16 25.20 -27.79
C GLU A 321 30.06 23.69 -27.55
N ILE A 322 31.13 23.06 -27.03
CA ILE A 322 31.13 21.66 -26.62
C ILE A 322 30.11 21.42 -25.50
N PHE A 323 30.07 22.27 -24.48
CA PHE A 323 29.09 22.15 -23.39
C PHE A 323 27.65 22.19 -23.89
N LYS A 324 27.37 23.01 -24.91
CA LYS A 324 26.05 23.08 -25.55
C LYS A 324 25.77 21.86 -26.44
N ALA A 325 26.77 21.36 -27.15
CA ALA A 325 26.62 20.18 -28.00
C ALA A 325 26.49 18.87 -27.21
N ALA A 326 27.05 18.83 -26.01
CA ALA A 326 27.03 17.67 -25.12
C ALA A 326 25.73 17.55 -24.28
N ARG A 327 24.78 18.49 -24.38
CA ARG A 327 23.52 18.50 -23.61
C ARG A 327 22.31 18.52 -24.53
#